data_AF-A0A7S0ZUV1-F1
#
_entry.id   AF-A0A7S0ZUV1-F1
#
_cell.length_a   1.000
_cell.length_b   1.000
_cell.length_c   1.000
_cell.angle_alpha   90.00
_cell.angle_beta   90.00
_cell.angle_gamma   90.00
#
_symmetry.space_group_name_H-M   'P 1'
#
loop_
_entity.id
_entity.type
_entity.pdbx_description
1 polymer ?
#
loop_
_entity_poly.entity_id
_entity_poly.type
_entity_poly.pdbx_seq_one_letter_code
_entity_poly.pdbx_strand_id
1 'polypeptide(L)'
;TQCLYSDVKATELFIVAKDMAPEGNQWETSTFWIDKCCIPQGHPVMAQCVVHLEEFIKRCDGMVVLFTWRYFERLWCVYEWASFLVYHDARNIHLCVAAFLR
;
A
#
# COMPACT_ATOMS: atom_id res chain seq x y z
N THR A 1 19.48 -16.13 -11.37
CA THR A 1 18.03 -15.83 -11.53
C THR A 1 17.85 -14.36 -11.20
N GLN A 2 17.29 -13.55 -12.10
CA GLN A 2 17.13 -12.11 -11.87
C GLN A 2 15.91 -11.87 -10.98
N CYS A 3 16.09 -11.27 -9.80
CA CYS A 3 15.00 -10.90 -8.92
C CYS A 3 14.19 -9.76 -9.57
N LEU A 4 12.87 -9.93 -9.72
CA LEU A 4 12.03 -8.89 -10.31
C LEU A 4 11.71 -7.83 -9.25
N TYR A 5 11.57 -6.59 -9.71
CA TYR A 5 11.14 -5.48 -8.85
C TYR A 5 9.79 -5.74 -8.15
N SER A 6 8.91 -6.52 -8.77
CA SER A 6 7.66 -6.98 -8.16
C SER A 6 7.89 -7.90 -6.96
N ASP A 7 8.90 -8.76 -7.03
CA ASP A 7 9.19 -9.78 -6.02
C ASP A 7 9.72 -9.11 -4.76
N VAL A 8 10.55 -8.07 -4.92
CA VAL A 8 11.03 -7.24 -3.81
C VAL A 8 9.86 -6.55 -3.10
N LYS A 9 8.96 -5.90 -3.85
CA LYS A 9 7.79 -5.22 -3.27
C LYS A 9 6.86 -6.19 -2.55
N ALA A 10 6.60 -7.36 -3.12
CA ALA A 10 5.78 -8.38 -2.50
C ALA A 10 6.40 -8.90 -1.20
N THR A 11 7.73 -9.10 -1.21
CA THR A 11 8.49 -9.52 -0.02
C THR A 11 8.43 -8.48 1.09
N GLU A 12 8.67 -7.20 0.78
CA GLU A 12 8.60 -6.12 1.78
C GLU A 12 7.19 -5.98 2.36
N LEU A 13 6.16 -6.06 1.52
CA LEU A 13 4.78 -6.03 1.98
C LEU A 13 4.46 -7.21 2.91
N PHE A 14 4.95 -8.41 2.57
CA PHE A 14 4.76 -9.59 3.41
C PHE A 14 5.44 -9.44 4.78
N ILE A 15 6.65 -8.91 4.82
CA ILE A 15 7.38 -8.64 6.07
C ILE A 15 6.56 -7.68 6.94
N VAL A 16 6.09 -6.57 6.37
CA VAL A 16 5.31 -5.56 7.10
C VAL A 16 3.97 -6.13 7.59
N ALA A 17 3.29 -6.90 6.75
CA ALA A 17 2.04 -7.56 7.14
C ALA A 17 2.25 -8.51 8.32
N LYS A 18 3.36 -9.25 8.33
CA LYS A 18 3.73 -10.12 9.44
C LYS A 18 4.05 -9.32 10.70
N ASP A 19 4.77 -8.20 10.58
CA ASP A 19 5.17 -7.37 11.72
C ASP A 19 3.99 -6.59 12.32
N MET A 20 2.97 -6.28 11.51
CA MET A 20 1.73 -5.63 11.95
C MET A 20 0.73 -6.61 12.58
N ALA A 21 0.85 -7.91 12.30
CA ALA A 21 -0.04 -8.89 12.87
C ALA A 21 0.17 -9.00 14.40
N PRO A 22 -0.91 -9.05 15.21
CA PRO A 22 -0.79 -9.26 16.65
C PRO A 22 -0.05 -10.56 16.97
N GLU A 23 0.62 -10.60 18.13
CA GLU A 23 1.28 -11.81 18.63
C GLU A 23 0.33 -13.02 18.62
N GLY A 24 0.82 -14.17 18.18
CA GLY A 24 0.05 -15.42 18.17
C GLY A 24 -0.65 -15.80 16.86
N ASN A 25 -0.11 -15.41 15.69
CA ASN A 25 -0.62 -15.79 14.35
C ASN A 25 -2.03 -15.28 14.01
N GLN A 26 -2.47 -14.16 14.60
CA GLN A 26 -3.79 -13.56 14.31
C GLN A 26 -3.79 -12.75 13.00
N TRP A 27 -3.34 -13.35 11.91
CA TRP A 27 -3.17 -12.66 10.62
C TRP A 27 -4.52 -12.22 10.03
N GLU A 28 -5.60 -12.91 10.37
CA GLU A 28 -6.98 -12.59 9.98
C GLU A 28 -7.48 -11.25 10.52
N THR A 29 -6.82 -10.69 11.53
CA THR A 29 -7.20 -9.41 12.12
C THR A 29 -6.64 -8.21 11.36
N SER A 30 -5.66 -8.43 10.49
CA SER A 30 -5.03 -7.38 9.69
C SER A 30 -5.49 -7.49 8.24
N THR A 31 -6.06 -6.40 7.72
CA THR A 31 -6.48 -6.34 6.32
C THR A 31 -5.68 -5.30 5.57
N PHE A 32 -5.20 -5.66 4.39
CA PHE A 32 -4.48 -4.76 3.49
C PHE A 32 -5.29 -4.55 2.24
N TRP A 33 -5.46 -3.28 1.88
CA TRP A 33 -6.00 -2.90 0.59
C TRP A 33 -4.86 -2.55 -0.35
N ILE A 34 -4.86 -3.19 -1.52
CA ILE A 34 -3.84 -3.03 -2.55
C ILE A 34 -4.58 -2.72 -3.84
N ASP A 35 -4.39 -1.53 -4.40
CA ASP A 35 -5.02 -1.06 -5.64
C ASP A 35 -5.06 -2.12 -6.75
N LYS A 36 -3.93 -2.78 -6.97
CA LYS A 36 -3.73 -3.76 -8.03
C LYS A 36 -4.53 -5.05 -7.81
N CYS A 37 -4.91 -5.34 -6.57
CA CYS A 37 -5.71 -6.51 -6.19
C CYS A 37 -7.18 -6.16 -6.00
N CYS A 38 -7.47 -4.97 -5.48
CA CYS A 38 -8.80 -4.57 -5.06
C CYS A 38 -9.58 -3.75 -6.12
N ILE A 39 -8.89 -3.23 -7.15
CA ILE A 39 -9.52 -2.57 -8.29
C ILE A 39 -9.46 -3.53 -9.49
N PRO A 40 -10.60 -3.84 -10.15
CA PRO A 40 -10.63 -4.74 -11.29
C PRO A 40 -9.98 -4.09 -12.53
N GLN A 41 -8.68 -4.31 -12.67
CA GLN A 41 -7.84 -3.73 -13.72
C GLN A 41 -8.33 -4.14 -15.11
N GLY A 42 -8.51 -3.16 -16.00
CA GLY A 42 -8.99 -3.40 -17.37
C GLY A 42 -10.50 -3.66 -17.49
N HIS A 43 -11.25 -3.63 -16.38
CA HIS A 43 -12.71 -3.74 -16.41
C HIS A 43 -13.38 -2.37 -16.53
N PRO A 44 -14.54 -2.24 -17.21
CA PRO A 44 -15.25 -0.96 -17.34
C PRO A 44 -15.58 -0.25 -16.02
N VAL A 45 -15.73 -1.01 -14.93
CA VAL A 45 -16.04 -0.46 -13.58
C VAL A 45 -14.84 0.18 -12.89
N MET A 46 -13.61 0.01 -13.42
CA MET A 46 -12.40 0.57 -12.84
C MET A 46 -12.50 2.07 -12.56
N ALA A 47 -13.06 2.83 -13.53
CA ALA A 47 -13.22 4.28 -13.38
C ALA A 47 -14.12 4.63 -12.19
N GLN A 48 -15.17 3.84 -11.94
CA GLN A 48 -16.06 4.04 -10.80
C GLN A 48 -15.35 3.70 -9.48
N CYS A 49 -14.56 2.63 -9.45
CA CYS A 49 -13.75 2.29 -8.27
C CYS A 49 -12.73 3.39 -7.93
N VAL A 50 -12.09 3.98 -8.94
CA VAL A 50 -11.13 5.08 -8.78
C VAL A 50 -11.80 6.33 -8.17
N VAL A 51 -13.03 6.66 -8.59
CA VAL A 51 -13.78 7.79 -8.02
C VAL A 51 -14.06 7.61 -6.52
N HIS A 52 -14.20 6.37 -6.06
CA HIS A 52 -14.45 6.06 -4.65
C HIS A 52 -13.18 5.83 -3.84
N LEU A 53 -11.99 6.04 -4.41
CA LEU A 53 -10.75 5.75 -3.72
C LEU A 53 -10.56 6.58 -2.45
N GLU A 54 -10.83 7.88 -2.49
CA GLU A 54 -10.68 8.76 -1.33
C GLU A 54 -11.56 8.32 -0.16
N GLU A 55 -12.78 7.87 -0.46
CA GLU A 55 -13.70 7.33 0.55
C GLU A 55 -13.17 6.02 1.16
N PHE A 56 -12.46 5.21 0.38
CA PHE A 56 -11.77 4.03 0.90
C PHE A 56 -10.60 4.43 1.80
N ILE A 57 -9.73 5.34 1.33
CA ILE A 57 -8.55 5.85 2.06
C ILE A 57 -8.97 6.44 3.41
N LYS A 58 -10.08 7.19 3.44
CA LYS A 58 -10.63 7.79 4.67
C LYS A 58 -11.00 6.75 5.75
N ARG A 59 -11.30 5.51 5.36
CA ARG A 59 -11.69 4.42 6.26
C ARG A 59 -10.52 3.54 6.69
N CYS A 60 -9.32 3.74 6.14
CA CYS A 60 -8.14 2.99 6.53
C CYS A 60 -7.60 3.46 7.89
N ASP A 61 -7.12 2.53 8.72
CA ASP A 61 -6.49 2.86 10.00
C ASP A 61 -5.04 3.38 9.86
N GLY A 62 -4.40 3.07 8.72
CA GLY A 62 -3.02 3.42 8.44
C GLY A 62 -2.66 3.23 6.96
N MET A 63 -1.47 3.68 6.59
CA MET A 63 -0.93 3.51 5.24
C MET A 63 0.47 2.92 5.27
N VAL A 64 0.70 1.89 4.45
CA VAL A 64 2.04 1.32 4.22
C VAL A 64 2.59 1.86 2.90
N VAL A 65 3.76 2.49 2.96
CA VAL A 65 4.44 3.04 1.80
C VAL A 65 5.70 2.22 1.54
N LEU A 66 5.69 1.45 0.46
CA LEU A 66 6.88 0.76 -0.06
C LEU A 66 7.80 1.78 -0.75
N PHE A 67 8.63 2.45 0.03
CA PHE A 67 9.33 3.66 -0.39
C PHE A 67 10.59 3.35 -1.19
N THR A 68 10.39 3.17 -2.49
CA THR A 68 11.43 2.86 -3.46
C THR A 68 12.02 4.13 -4.09
N TRP A 69 13.19 4.01 -4.73
CA TRP A 69 13.77 5.08 -5.55
C TRP A 69 12.87 5.56 -6.70
N ARG A 70 11.92 4.73 -7.14
CA ARG A 70 10.94 5.05 -8.20
C ARG A 70 9.56 5.46 -7.66
N TYR A 71 9.41 5.62 -6.36
CA TYR A 71 8.09 5.80 -5.75
C TYR A 71 7.39 7.05 -6.30
N PHE A 72 8.12 8.17 -6.34
CA PHE A 72 7.61 9.44 -6.83
C PHE A 72 7.46 9.53 -8.36
N GLU A 73 7.97 8.55 -9.12
CA GLU A 73 7.74 8.49 -10.57
C GLU A 73 6.29 8.07 -10.90
N ARG A 74 5.56 7.50 -9.93
CA ARG A 74 4.21 6.99 -10.13
C ARG A 74 3.20 7.93 -9.52
N LEU A 75 2.50 8.67 -10.39
CA LEU A 75 1.43 9.61 -10.01
C LEU A 75 0.44 9.01 -8.99
N TRP A 76 0.03 7.77 -9.22
CA TRP A 76 -0.94 7.09 -8.36
C TRP A 76 -0.47 6.94 -6.90
N CYS A 77 0.79 6.55 -6.71
CA CYS A 77 1.37 6.39 -5.38
C CYS A 77 1.44 7.73 -4.63
N VAL A 78 1.76 8.81 -5.35
CA VAL A 78 1.81 10.16 -4.77
C VAL A 78 0.41 10.68 -4.44
N TYR A 79 -0.56 10.43 -5.31
CA TYR A 79 -1.96 10.79 -5.08
C TYR A 79 -2.52 10.08 -3.86
N GLU A 80 -2.36 8.76 -3.75
CA GLU A 80 -2.80 7.98 -2.58
C GLU A 80 -2.22 8.53 -1.27
N TRP A 81 -0.90 8.79 -1.25
CA TRP A 81 -0.24 9.34 -0.07
C TRP A 81 -0.77 10.74 0.28
N ALA A 82 -0.86 11.64 -0.71
CA ALA A 82 -1.40 12.97 -0.48
C ALA A 82 -2.85 12.93 0.03
N SER A 83 -3.71 12.09 -0.57
CA SER A 83 -5.09 11.90 -0.12
C SER A 83 -5.18 11.32 1.29
N PHE A 84 -4.29 10.38 1.66
CA PHE A 84 -4.25 9.87 3.03
C PHE A 84 -3.94 10.97 4.04
N LEU A 85 -2.97 11.83 3.75
CA LEU A 85 -2.59 12.96 4.61
C LEU A 85 -3.67 14.05 4.74
N VAL A 86 -4.68 14.09 3.87
CA VAL A 86 -5.84 14.98 4.03
C VAL A 86 -6.75 14.53 5.17
N TYR A 87 -6.85 13.22 5.41
CA TYR A 87 -7.79 12.63 6.36
C TYR A 87 -7.14 12.08 7.63
N HIS A 88 -5.83 11.81 7.59
CA HIS A 88 -5.11 11.10 8.63
C HIS A 88 -3.82 11.81 9.04
N ASP A 89 -3.36 11.53 10.26
CA ASP A 89 -2.09 12.03 10.77
C ASP A 89 -0.91 11.32 10.07
N ALA A 90 0.16 12.07 9.77
CA ALA A 90 1.37 11.51 9.15
C ALA A 90 2.04 10.39 9.97
N ARG A 91 1.79 10.33 11.29
CA ARG A 91 2.26 9.25 12.18
C ARG A 91 1.61 7.89 11.88
N ASN A 92 0.49 7.87 11.16
CA ASN A 92 -0.20 6.64 10.75
C ASN A 92 0.37 6.06 9.44
N ILE A 93 1.51 6.57 8.97
CA ILE A 93 2.20 6.11 7.77
C ILE A 93 3.42 5.28 8.17
N HIS A 94 3.50 4.06 7.66
CA HIS A 94 4.62 3.16 7.84
C HIS A 94 5.49 3.12 6.57
N LEU A 95 6.70 3.65 6.65
CA LEU A 95 7.66 3.71 5.54
C LEU A 95 8.53 2.45 5.50
N CYS A 96 8.43 1.70 4.41
CA CYS A 96 9.19 0.48 4.18
C CYS A 96 10.32 0.77 3.20
N VAL A 97 11.53 0.93 3.73
CA VAL A 97 12.71 1.40 2.98
C VAL A 97 13.80 0.33 2.85
N ALA A 98 13.72 -0.75 3.64
CA ALA A 98 14.85 -1.62 3.94
C ALA A 98 15.44 -2.32 2.69
N ALA A 99 14.59 -2.79 1.78
CA ALA A 99 15.05 -3.40 0.54
C ALA A 99 15.55 -2.42 -0.53
N PHE A 100 15.31 -1.11 -0.36
CA PHE A 100 15.59 -0.09 -1.39
C PHE A 100 16.74 0.85 -1.03
N LEU A 101 17.31 0.70 0.18
CA LEU A 101 18.49 1.43 0.63
C LEU A 101 19.80 0.64 0.46
N ARG A 102 19.76 -0.56 -0.12
CA ARG A 102 20.91 -1.45 -0.30
C ARG A 102 21.49 -1.37 -1.71
#